data_AF-A0A5N8ZFX1-F1
#
_entry.id   AF-A0A5N8ZFX1-F1
#
_cell.length_a   1.000
_cell.length_b   1.000
_cell.length_c   1.000
_cell.angle_alpha   90.00
_cell.angle_beta   90.00
_cell.angle_gamma   90.00
#
_symmetry.space_group_name_H-M   'P 1'
#
loop_
_entity.id
_entity.type
_entity.pdbx_description
1 polymer ?
#
loop_
_entity_poly.entity_id
_entity_poly.type
_entity_poly.pdbx_seq_one_letter_code
_entity_poly.pdbx_strand_id
1 'polypeptide(L)'
;RELSSEVRYLPRVHGSGIFTRGETQILNAVTLAPLAEAQKLDGFNPVKEKFFIHHYNFPPFSVGEPGRMMTGRREVGHGALAERAIIPVLPSLEDFPYTIRSVSEALSSNGSTSMASVCSSSLALMDAGVPISSPVAGIAMGLITDESGKFVVLTDIQGAEDHIGDMDFKVAGTKDGVTALQMDIKVKGITFEIMEQALEKARIARLQILDHMSSTISEVSKEVSKYAPKITTINVPQEKIGAVIGSGGATIKGLQSEFDVSINIDEDGKVMIGANNSETADKVVDAINSIIKDVETGDVYNAKVVKLMNFGAFAEILPGKQGLIHISEISTERVENVESVLSVGDNVDVKVIKVDKQGRIDLSIKALLGDSSNDVDEINDDKDFKKSRRSGKRKQVGG
;
A
#
# COMPACT_ATOMS: atom_id res chain seq x y z
N ARG A 1 -15.15 27.29 -19.76
CA ARG A 1 -15.71 28.03 -18.61
C ARG A 1 -14.58 28.35 -17.62
N GLU A 2 -14.83 29.15 -16.57
CA GLU A 2 -13.83 29.41 -15.52
C GLU A 2 -13.46 28.12 -14.78
N LEU A 3 -12.18 27.96 -14.44
CA LEU A 3 -11.63 26.79 -13.75
C LEU A 3 -11.14 27.18 -12.36
N SER A 4 -11.44 26.35 -11.37
CA SER A 4 -10.87 26.44 -10.03
C SER A 4 -10.60 25.03 -9.50
N SER A 5 -9.47 24.84 -8.83
CA SER A 5 -9.11 23.55 -8.25
C SER A 5 -8.26 23.71 -7.01
N GLU A 6 -8.53 22.87 -6.02
CA GLU A 6 -7.77 22.79 -4.77
C GLU A 6 -7.55 21.33 -4.39
N VAL A 7 -6.46 21.05 -3.68
CA VAL A 7 -6.15 19.75 -3.07
C VAL A 7 -6.13 19.87 -1.56
N ARG A 8 -6.15 18.76 -0.82
CA ARG A 8 -6.18 18.74 0.67
C ARG A 8 -7.38 19.46 1.26
N TYR A 9 -8.48 19.48 0.53
CA TYR A 9 -9.73 20.12 0.94
C TYR A 9 -10.34 19.46 2.19
N LEU A 10 -10.20 18.13 2.31
CA LEU A 10 -10.66 17.36 3.46
C LEU A 10 -9.49 17.01 4.39
N PRO A 11 -9.58 17.27 5.72
CA PRO A 11 -8.41 17.25 6.60
C PRO A 11 -7.91 15.85 7.00
N ARG A 12 -8.73 14.80 6.84
CA ARG A 12 -8.43 13.46 7.37
C ARG A 12 -8.41 12.33 6.34
N VAL A 13 -8.91 12.57 5.13
CA VAL A 13 -8.88 11.56 4.07
C VAL A 13 -7.45 11.37 3.56
N HIS A 14 -7.18 10.28 2.86
CA HIS A 14 -5.80 10.01 2.42
C HIS A 14 -5.38 10.95 1.31
N GLY A 15 -6.30 11.35 0.44
CA GLY A 15 -6.16 12.52 -0.42
C GLY A 15 -7.50 13.10 -0.80
N SER A 16 -7.52 14.38 -1.15
CA SER A 16 -8.73 15.05 -1.63
C SER A 16 -8.43 16.08 -2.69
N GLY A 17 -9.36 16.23 -3.61
CA GLY A 17 -9.36 17.25 -4.65
C GLY A 17 -10.76 17.82 -4.79
N ILE A 18 -10.87 19.14 -4.94
CA ILE A 18 -12.09 19.78 -5.41
C ILE A 18 -11.79 20.41 -6.76
N PHE A 19 -12.65 20.15 -7.73
CA PHE A 19 -12.53 20.69 -9.08
C PHE A 19 -13.84 21.36 -9.46
N THR A 20 -13.74 22.63 -9.85
CA THR A 20 -14.86 23.47 -10.25
C THR A 20 -14.62 23.97 -11.66
N ARG A 21 -15.64 23.85 -12.51
CA ARG A 21 -15.66 24.36 -13.88
C ARG A 21 -17.00 25.03 -14.15
N GLY A 22 -17.01 26.35 -14.16
CA GLY A 22 -18.25 27.13 -14.09
C GLY A 22 -19.09 26.68 -12.89
N GLU A 23 -20.33 26.25 -13.12
CA GLU A 23 -21.25 25.73 -12.09
C GLU A 23 -21.20 24.20 -11.94
N THR A 24 -20.21 23.52 -12.52
CA THR A 24 -19.98 22.09 -12.27
C THR A 24 -18.88 21.94 -11.22
N GLN A 25 -19.21 21.36 -10.06
CA GLN A 25 -18.25 21.18 -8.97
C GLN A 25 -18.28 19.73 -8.46
N ILE A 26 -17.09 19.11 -8.39
CA ILE A 26 -16.88 17.77 -7.84
C ILE A 26 -15.85 17.81 -6.73
N LEU A 27 -16.24 17.31 -5.56
CA LEU A 27 -15.32 16.96 -4.47
C LEU A 27 -14.98 15.47 -4.57
N ASN A 28 -13.70 15.14 -4.61
CA ASN A 28 -13.22 13.77 -4.59
C ASN A 28 -12.45 13.47 -3.31
N ALA A 29 -12.72 12.31 -2.73
CA ALA A 29 -11.97 11.75 -1.61
C ALA A 29 -11.37 10.39 -2.00
N VAL A 30 -10.07 10.25 -1.76
CA VAL A 30 -9.32 9.01 -1.95
C VAL A 30 -9.05 8.36 -0.60
N THR A 31 -9.33 7.06 -0.54
CA THR A 31 -9.00 6.17 0.56
C THR A 31 -8.11 5.05 0.03
N LEU A 32 -7.08 4.73 0.81
CA LEU A 32 -6.11 3.68 0.54
C LEU A 32 -6.28 2.60 1.60
N ALA A 33 -6.29 1.34 1.18
CA ALA A 33 -6.47 0.20 2.04
C ALA A 33 -5.50 -0.93 1.63
N PRO A 34 -5.24 -1.91 2.51
CA PRO A 34 -4.50 -3.10 2.12
C PRO A 34 -5.19 -3.86 0.99
N LEU A 35 -4.43 -4.69 0.26
CA LEU A 35 -4.96 -5.48 -0.87
C LEU A 35 -6.12 -6.42 -0.47
N ALA A 36 -6.18 -6.86 0.79
CA ALA A 36 -7.26 -7.71 1.29
C ALA A 36 -8.65 -7.04 1.25
N GLU A 37 -8.70 -5.70 1.22
CA GLU A 37 -9.94 -4.90 1.12
C GLU A 37 -10.39 -4.70 -0.33
N ALA A 38 -9.77 -5.38 -1.29
CA ALA A 38 -10.18 -5.35 -2.69
C ALA A 38 -11.65 -5.83 -2.83
N GLN A 39 -12.38 -5.19 -3.75
CA GLN A 39 -13.76 -5.57 -3.99
C GLN A 39 -13.80 -6.91 -4.72
N LYS A 40 -14.38 -7.91 -4.08
CA LYS A 40 -14.68 -9.21 -4.70
C LYS A 40 -15.87 -9.09 -5.64
N LEU A 41 -15.71 -9.57 -6.85
CA LEU A 41 -16.71 -9.57 -7.90
C LEU A 41 -17.20 -10.99 -8.16
N ASP A 42 -18.46 -11.25 -7.81
CA ASP A 42 -19.12 -12.49 -8.16
C ASP A 42 -20.02 -12.28 -9.39
N GLY A 43 -19.43 -12.50 -10.55
CA GLY A 43 -20.12 -12.40 -11.83
C GLY A 43 -19.53 -13.34 -12.88
N PHE A 44 -20.14 -13.31 -14.06
CA PHE A 44 -19.71 -14.11 -15.22
C PHE A 44 -18.38 -13.65 -15.83
N ASN A 45 -17.87 -12.48 -15.44
CA ASN A 45 -16.61 -11.95 -15.93
C ASN A 45 -15.41 -12.73 -15.33
N PRO A 46 -14.33 -12.97 -16.08
CA PRO A 46 -13.08 -13.51 -15.52
C PRO A 46 -12.47 -12.64 -14.41
N VAL A 47 -12.73 -11.33 -14.38
CA VAL A 47 -12.24 -10.45 -13.31
C VAL A 47 -12.98 -10.77 -12.00
N LYS A 48 -12.24 -11.27 -11.01
CA LYS A 48 -12.76 -11.67 -9.69
C LYS A 48 -12.53 -10.65 -8.59
N GLU A 49 -11.53 -9.78 -8.75
CA GLU A 49 -11.17 -8.79 -7.74
C GLU A 49 -10.88 -7.44 -8.41
N LYS A 50 -11.17 -6.38 -7.67
CA LYS A 50 -11.01 -5.01 -8.14
C LYS A 50 -10.29 -4.17 -7.09
N PHE A 51 -9.11 -3.70 -7.46
CA PHE A 51 -8.22 -2.94 -6.58
C PHE A 51 -8.38 -1.42 -6.71
N PHE A 52 -8.90 -0.93 -7.85
CA PHE A 52 -9.30 0.46 -8.00
C PHE A 52 -10.82 0.56 -8.11
N ILE A 53 -11.45 1.24 -7.15
CA ILE A 53 -12.90 1.36 -7.05
C ILE A 53 -13.25 2.83 -7.16
N HIS A 54 -13.96 3.22 -8.24
CA HIS A 54 -14.50 4.57 -8.37
C HIS A 54 -16.00 4.58 -8.08
N HIS A 55 -16.39 5.29 -7.04
CA HIS A 55 -17.79 5.58 -6.76
C HIS A 55 -18.09 7.02 -7.13
N TYR A 56 -19.25 7.22 -7.73
CA TYR A 56 -19.75 8.52 -8.12
C TYR A 56 -21.15 8.70 -7.56
N ASN A 57 -21.37 9.83 -6.92
CA ASN A 57 -22.62 10.20 -6.28
C ASN A 57 -23.11 11.54 -6.86
N PHE A 58 -24.40 11.60 -7.15
CA PHE A 58 -25.09 12.77 -7.69
C PHE A 58 -26.29 13.12 -6.82
N PRO A 59 -26.07 13.78 -5.68
CA PRO A 59 -27.15 14.11 -4.77
C PRO A 59 -28.10 15.15 -5.41
N PRO A 60 -29.42 15.10 -5.09
CA PRO A 60 -30.42 16.01 -5.68
C PRO A 60 -30.11 17.51 -5.50
N PHE A 61 -29.47 17.88 -4.38
CA PHE A 61 -29.10 19.27 -4.12
C PHE A 61 -28.09 19.83 -5.13
N SER A 62 -27.35 18.97 -5.85
CA SER A 62 -26.37 19.39 -6.86
C SER A 62 -26.99 20.15 -8.02
N VAL A 63 -28.30 19.99 -8.24
CA VAL A 63 -29.12 20.73 -9.21
C VAL A 63 -30.16 21.62 -8.53
N GLY A 64 -30.08 21.79 -7.20
CA GLY A 64 -31.02 22.59 -6.42
C GLY A 64 -32.39 21.92 -6.18
N GLU A 65 -32.50 20.61 -6.35
CA GLU A 65 -33.75 19.87 -6.21
C GLU A 65 -33.81 19.05 -4.90
N PRO A 66 -34.99 18.88 -4.28
CA PRO A 66 -35.20 17.86 -3.26
C PRO A 66 -35.37 16.48 -3.92
N GLY A 67 -34.87 15.41 -3.31
CA GLY A 67 -35.04 14.07 -3.87
C GLY A 67 -34.54 12.95 -2.97
N ARG A 68 -34.69 11.71 -3.44
CA ARG A 68 -34.19 10.52 -2.75
C ARG A 68 -32.67 10.40 -2.94
N MET A 69 -31.95 10.04 -1.89
CA MET A 69 -30.54 9.67 -1.98
C MET A 69 -30.42 8.17 -2.25
N MET A 70 -30.38 7.78 -3.53
CA MET A 70 -30.15 6.40 -3.95
C MET A 70 -29.28 6.38 -5.20
N THR A 71 -28.38 5.40 -5.30
CA THR A 71 -27.53 5.23 -6.47
C THR A 71 -28.33 4.66 -7.66
N GLY A 72 -28.45 5.42 -8.73
CA GLY A 72 -29.09 5.06 -9.99
C GLY A 72 -28.12 4.57 -11.07
N ARG A 73 -28.68 4.11 -12.19
CA ARG A 73 -27.88 3.62 -13.35
C ARG A 73 -26.93 4.68 -13.91
N ARG A 74 -27.34 5.94 -13.94
CA ARG A 74 -26.52 7.04 -14.47
C ARG A 74 -25.30 7.30 -13.59
N GLU A 75 -25.44 7.23 -12.28
CA GLU A 75 -24.32 7.39 -11.34
C GLU A 75 -23.31 6.28 -11.50
N VAL A 76 -23.77 5.02 -11.59
CA VAL A 76 -22.90 3.88 -11.88
C VAL A 76 -22.18 4.05 -13.23
N GLY A 77 -22.90 4.49 -14.27
CA GLY A 77 -22.32 4.72 -15.60
C GLY A 77 -21.28 5.83 -15.62
N HIS A 78 -21.53 6.95 -14.93
CA HIS A 78 -20.58 8.06 -14.81
C HIS A 78 -19.36 7.66 -13.99
N GLY A 79 -19.54 6.93 -12.88
CA GLY A 79 -18.46 6.38 -12.09
C GLY A 79 -17.58 5.44 -12.92
N ALA A 80 -18.19 4.51 -13.66
CA ALA A 80 -17.46 3.59 -14.54
C ALA A 80 -16.70 4.31 -15.67
N LEU A 81 -17.25 5.40 -16.23
CA LEU A 81 -16.54 6.20 -17.23
C LEU A 81 -15.31 6.88 -16.63
N ALA A 82 -15.46 7.51 -15.45
CA ALA A 82 -14.35 8.15 -14.76
C ALA A 82 -13.29 7.12 -14.32
N GLU A 83 -13.73 5.95 -13.88
CA GLU A 83 -12.85 4.84 -13.53
C GLU A 83 -12.00 4.40 -14.72
N ARG A 84 -12.63 4.15 -15.87
CA ARG A 84 -11.95 3.76 -17.11
C ARG A 84 -10.96 4.82 -17.60
N ALA A 85 -11.25 6.10 -17.35
CA ALA A 85 -10.35 7.18 -17.70
C ALA A 85 -9.08 7.22 -16.85
N ILE A 86 -9.14 6.73 -15.61
CA ILE A 86 -8.04 6.77 -14.64
C ILE A 86 -7.20 5.48 -14.66
N ILE A 87 -7.82 4.30 -14.87
CA ILE A 87 -7.13 3.01 -14.87
C ILE A 87 -5.81 3.01 -15.67
N PRO A 88 -5.73 3.58 -16.90
CA PRO A 88 -4.51 3.52 -17.70
C PRO A 88 -3.30 4.24 -17.11
N VAL A 89 -3.49 5.13 -16.13
CA VAL A 89 -2.39 5.86 -15.48
C VAL A 89 -2.07 5.35 -14.08
N LEU A 90 -2.81 4.37 -13.57
CA LEU A 90 -2.56 3.81 -12.24
C LEU A 90 -1.26 2.99 -12.23
N PRO A 91 -0.54 3.00 -11.10
CA PRO A 91 0.63 2.14 -10.91
C PRO A 91 0.25 0.66 -10.88
N SER A 92 1.24 -0.19 -11.08
CA SER A 92 1.09 -1.63 -10.84
C SER A 92 0.88 -1.92 -9.35
N LEU A 93 0.29 -3.07 -9.03
CA LEU A 93 0.16 -3.53 -7.64
C LEU A 93 1.54 -3.83 -7.01
N GLU A 94 2.56 -4.06 -7.81
CA GLU A 94 3.92 -4.30 -7.32
C GLU A 94 4.59 -3.02 -6.83
N ASP A 95 4.37 -1.91 -7.55
CA ASP A 95 4.91 -0.58 -7.25
C ASP A 95 4.11 0.14 -6.17
N PHE A 96 2.78 -0.08 -6.16
CA PHE A 96 1.88 0.56 -5.21
C PHE A 96 0.84 -0.46 -4.70
N PRO A 97 1.18 -1.23 -3.65
CA PRO A 97 0.40 -2.39 -3.19
C PRO A 97 -0.86 -2.02 -2.40
N TYR A 98 -1.64 -1.04 -2.87
CA TYR A 98 -2.84 -0.56 -2.20
C TYR A 98 -4.10 -0.84 -3.01
N THR A 99 -5.17 -1.18 -2.31
CA THR A 99 -6.52 -0.99 -2.81
C THR A 99 -6.88 0.48 -2.70
N ILE A 100 -7.33 1.08 -3.80
CA ILE A 100 -7.64 2.50 -3.90
C ILE A 100 -9.15 2.65 -4.11
N ARG A 101 -9.81 3.36 -3.19
CA ARG A 101 -11.20 3.79 -3.34
C ARG A 101 -11.24 5.29 -3.58
N SER A 102 -11.77 5.70 -4.73
CA SER A 102 -12.03 7.09 -5.08
C SER A 102 -13.53 7.34 -5.06
N VAL A 103 -13.99 8.33 -4.28
CA VAL A 103 -15.40 8.72 -4.21
C VAL A 103 -15.55 10.14 -4.73
N SER A 104 -16.33 10.32 -5.79
CA SER A 104 -16.66 11.63 -6.38
C SER A 104 -18.06 12.06 -5.97
N GLU A 105 -18.15 13.15 -5.23
CA GLU A 105 -19.39 13.79 -4.81
C GLU A 105 -19.66 15.00 -5.70
N ALA A 106 -20.77 14.97 -6.46
CA ALA A 106 -21.19 16.13 -7.22
C ALA A 106 -21.85 17.17 -6.30
N LEU A 107 -21.16 18.27 -6.08
CA LEU A 107 -21.67 19.37 -5.24
C LEU A 107 -22.55 20.35 -6.03
N SER A 108 -22.25 20.52 -7.32
CA SER A 108 -23.04 21.35 -8.23
C SER A 108 -22.91 20.85 -9.67
N SER A 109 -23.95 21.04 -10.50
CA SER A 109 -23.99 20.52 -11.86
C SER A 109 -24.73 21.42 -12.85
N ASN A 110 -23.97 22.06 -13.75
CA ASN A 110 -24.48 22.63 -15.00
C ASN A 110 -23.64 22.22 -16.22
N GLY A 111 -23.21 20.96 -16.26
CA GLY A 111 -22.29 20.44 -17.26
C GLY A 111 -21.81 19.06 -16.90
N SER A 112 -20.83 18.54 -17.63
CA SER A 112 -20.35 17.18 -17.41
C SER A 112 -19.61 17.01 -16.07
N THR A 113 -20.38 16.56 -15.07
CA THR A 113 -19.88 16.10 -13.77
C THR A 113 -19.00 14.87 -13.87
N SER A 114 -19.23 13.99 -14.85
CA SER A 114 -18.38 12.82 -15.09
C SER A 114 -16.96 13.23 -15.48
N MET A 115 -16.79 14.23 -16.35
CA MET A 115 -15.47 14.75 -16.71
C MET A 115 -14.82 15.57 -15.60
N ALA A 116 -15.61 16.35 -14.86
CA ALA A 116 -15.11 17.01 -13.64
C ALA A 116 -14.67 15.98 -12.58
N SER A 117 -15.31 14.80 -12.52
CA SER A 117 -14.90 13.71 -11.62
C SER A 117 -13.55 13.12 -12.01
N VAL A 118 -13.25 12.98 -13.31
CA VAL A 118 -11.91 12.57 -13.76
C VAL A 118 -10.85 13.56 -13.28
N CYS A 119 -11.07 14.86 -13.50
CA CYS A 119 -10.14 15.90 -13.06
C CYS A 119 -9.95 15.88 -11.54
N SER A 120 -11.05 15.83 -10.79
CA SER A 120 -11.04 15.82 -9.32
C SER A 120 -10.37 14.55 -8.76
N SER A 121 -10.64 13.38 -9.34
CA SER A 121 -9.97 12.12 -8.99
C SER A 121 -8.47 12.18 -9.29
N SER A 122 -8.05 12.73 -10.43
CA SER A 122 -6.63 12.88 -10.74
C SER A 122 -5.92 13.74 -9.69
N LEU A 123 -6.51 14.87 -9.29
CA LEU A 123 -5.98 15.73 -8.23
C LEU A 123 -5.90 15.00 -6.88
N ALA A 124 -6.98 14.32 -6.49
CA ALA A 124 -7.06 13.62 -5.21
C ALA A 124 -6.10 12.42 -5.12
N LEU A 125 -5.86 11.71 -6.22
CA LEU A 125 -4.88 10.62 -6.29
C LEU A 125 -3.45 11.13 -6.14
N MET A 126 -3.12 12.24 -6.82
CA MET A 126 -1.81 12.90 -6.65
C MET A 126 -1.61 13.38 -5.22
N ASP A 127 -2.64 14.00 -4.62
CA ASP A 127 -2.59 14.44 -3.22
C ASP A 127 -2.39 13.26 -2.26
N ALA A 128 -3.06 12.13 -2.52
CA ALA A 128 -2.95 10.91 -1.73
C ALA A 128 -1.57 10.21 -1.82
N GLY A 129 -0.68 10.68 -2.70
CA GLY A 129 0.61 10.05 -2.94
C GLY A 129 0.53 8.80 -3.80
N VAL A 130 -0.56 8.61 -4.57
CA VAL A 130 -0.65 7.53 -5.55
C VAL A 130 0.25 7.88 -6.74
N PRO A 131 1.27 7.07 -7.07
CA PRO A 131 2.23 7.35 -8.14
C PRO A 131 1.61 7.09 -9.52
N ILE A 132 0.65 7.94 -9.90
CA ILE A 132 0.08 7.91 -11.26
C ILE A 132 1.13 8.36 -12.28
N SER A 133 1.14 7.71 -13.45
CA SER A 133 2.14 7.99 -14.50
C SER A 133 1.99 9.38 -15.11
N SER A 134 0.76 9.89 -15.20
CA SER A 134 0.45 11.26 -15.64
C SER A 134 -0.91 11.71 -15.11
N PRO A 135 -1.11 13.01 -14.82
CA PRO A 135 -2.43 13.57 -14.57
C PRO A 135 -3.37 13.37 -15.76
N VAL A 136 -4.66 13.18 -15.47
CA VAL A 136 -5.73 12.96 -16.46
C VAL A 136 -6.80 14.03 -16.30
N ALA A 137 -7.20 14.66 -17.40
CA ALA A 137 -8.32 15.58 -17.44
C ALA A 137 -9.40 15.13 -18.42
N GLY A 138 -10.62 15.58 -18.17
CA GLY A 138 -11.78 15.31 -19.00
C GLY A 138 -12.45 16.56 -19.54
N ILE A 139 -12.96 16.49 -20.76
CA ILE A 139 -13.79 17.54 -21.37
C ILE A 139 -15.04 16.94 -22.01
N ALA A 140 -16.15 17.68 -21.93
CA ALA A 140 -17.38 17.35 -22.64
C ALA A 140 -17.56 18.29 -23.81
N MET A 141 -17.92 17.72 -24.93
CA MET A 141 -18.02 18.38 -26.23
C MET A 141 -19.40 18.10 -26.79
N GLY A 142 -19.92 19.05 -27.57
CA GLY A 142 -21.18 18.90 -28.27
C GLY A 142 -21.02 19.20 -29.75
N LEU A 143 -21.96 18.73 -30.54
CA LEU A 143 -22.10 19.07 -31.95
C LEU A 143 -23.53 19.52 -32.21
N ILE A 144 -23.68 20.62 -32.95
CA ILE A 144 -24.95 21.04 -33.53
C ILE A 144 -24.76 21.08 -35.05
N THR A 145 -25.71 20.50 -35.76
CA THR A 145 -25.76 20.44 -37.22
C THR A 145 -27.04 21.10 -37.73
N ASP A 146 -26.96 21.77 -38.87
CA ASP A 146 -28.14 22.28 -39.57
C ASP A 146 -28.58 21.33 -40.70
N GLU A 147 -29.79 21.54 -41.22
CA GLU A 147 -30.33 20.77 -42.35
C GLU A 147 -29.51 20.93 -43.64
N SER A 148 -28.64 21.95 -43.71
CA SER A 148 -27.75 22.24 -44.85
C SER A 148 -26.39 21.54 -44.73
N GLY A 149 -26.14 20.79 -43.65
CA GLY A 149 -24.87 20.10 -43.38
C GLY A 149 -23.76 20.97 -42.77
N LYS A 150 -24.05 22.21 -42.36
CA LYS A 150 -23.11 23.00 -41.54
C LYS A 150 -23.14 22.47 -40.11
N PHE A 151 -21.99 22.54 -39.45
CA PHE A 151 -21.85 22.06 -38.08
C PHE A 151 -21.06 23.03 -37.22
N VAL A 152 -21.34 23.00 -35.92
CA VAL A 152 -20.60 23.73 -34.89
C VAL A 152 -20.25 22.76 -33.77
N VAL A 153 -18.95 22.64 -33.50
CA VAL A 153 -18.45 21.91 -32.33
C VAL A 153 -18.39 22.85 -31.14
N LEU A 154 -19.16 22.52 -30.11
CA LEU A 154 -19.20 23.19 -28.82
C LEU A 154 -18.17 22.56 -27.87
N THR A 155 -17.43 23.41 -27.18
CA THR A 155 -16.43 23.00 -26.18
C THR A 155 -16.97 23.28 -24.80
N ASP A 156 -16.82 22.32 -23.89
CA ASP A 156 -17.19 22.47 -22.49
C ASP A 156 -18.70 22.67 -22.28
N ILE A 157 -19.52 21.79 -22.87
CA ILE A 157 -20.97 21.99 -22.93
C ILE A 157 -21.66 22.06 -21.56
N GLN A 158 -22.71 22.87 -21.51
CA GLN A 158 -23.68 22.97 -20.43
C GLN A 158 -24.81 21.95 -20.58
N GLY A 159 -25.61 21.77 -19.53
CA GLY A 159 -26.75 20.84 -19.57
C GLY A 159 -27.79 21.20 -20.64
N ALA A 160 -28.03 22.50 -20.86
CA ALA A 160 -28.94 22.97 -21.91
C ALA A 160 -28.41 22.65 -23.32
N GLU A 161 -27.11 22.83 -23.56
CA GLU A 161 -26.45 22.56 -24.84
C GLU A 161 -26.42 21.06 -25.16
N ASP A 162 -26.23 20.21 -24.16
CA ASP A 162 -26.34 18.75 -24.28
C ASP A 162 -27.76 18.31 -24.69
N HIS A 163 -28.78 18.93 -24.09
CA HIS A 163 -30.18 18.61 -24.37
C HIS A 163 -30.57 18.89 -25.84
N ILE A 164 -30.12 20.02 -26.38
CA ILE A 164 -30.43 20.46 -27.74
C ILE A 164 -29.44 19.95 -28.80
N GLY A 165 -28.27 19.48 -28.38
CA GLY A 165 -27.21 19.04 -29.28
C GLY A 165 -27.51 17.71 -29.98
N ASP A 166 -27.00 17.58 -31.20
CA ASP A 166 -27.15 16.41 -32.07
C ASP A 166 -26.20 15.26 -31.71
N MET A 167 -25.13 15.58 -30.98
CA MET A 167 -24.17 14.64 -30.45
C MET A 167 -23.52 15.24 -29.20
N ASP A 168 -23.34 14.40 -28.17
CA ASP A 168 -22.45 14.68 -27.06
C ASP A 168 -21.33 13.65 -26.99
N PHE A 169 -20.11 14.11 -26.74
CA PHE A 169 -19.01 13.20 -26.50
C PHE A 169 -18.08 13.72 -25.42
N LYS A 170 -17.52 12.77 -24.69
CA LYS A 170 -16.70 13.00 -23.50
C LYS A 170 -15.34 12.39 -23.76
N VAL A 171 -14.32 13.22 -23.67
CA VAL A 171 -12.93 12.83 -23.94
C VAL A 171 -12.12 13.03 -22.67
N ALA A 172 -11.51 11.97 -22.18
CA ALA A 172 -10.57 12.01 -21.06
C ALA A 172 -9.20 11.49 -21.49
N GLY A 173 -8.15 12.04 -20.89
CA GLY A 173 -6.78 11.66 -21.27
C GLY A 173 -5.70 12.48 -20.60
N THR A 174 -4.47 12.08 -20.87
CA THR A 174 -3.23 12.75 -20.46
C THR A 174 -2.81 13.77 -21.52
N LYS A 175 -1.60 14.33 -21.35
CA LYS A 175 -0.95 15.13 -22.40
C LYS A 175 -0.60 14.28 -23.62
N ASP A 176 -0.25 13.01 -23.42
CA ASP A 176 0.24 12.11 -24.46
C ASP A 176 -0.86 11.37 -25.23
N GLY A 177 -2.04 11.20 -24.65
CA GLY A 177 -3.08 10.40 -25.28
C GLY A 177 -4.44 10.45 -24.62
N VAL A 178 -5.41 9.77 -25.26
CA VAL A 178 -6.77 9.58 -24.76
C VAL A 178 -6.82 8.31 -23.92
N THR A 179 -7.38 8.39 -22.71
CA THR A 179 -7.57 7.23 -21.82
C THR A 179 -9.01 6.71 -21.86
N ALA A 180 -9.98 7.58 -22.12
CA ALA A 180 -11.37 7.18 -22.34
C ALA A 180 -12.08 8.12 -23.32
N LEU A 181 -12.96 7.52 -24.13
CA LEU A 181 -13.85 8.20 -25.06
C LEU A 181 -15.25 7.62 -24.91
N GLN A 182 -16.23 8.47 -24.66
CA GLN A 182 -17.65 8.11 -24.72
C GLN A 182 -18.33 9.03 -25.72
N MET A 183 -19.16 8.47 -26.60
CA MET A 183 -19.89 9.22 -27.61
C MET A 183 -21.35 8.76 -27.60
N ASP A 184 -22.27 9.71 -27.60
CA ASP A 184 -23.69 9.48 -27.84
C ASP A 184 -24.11 10.32 -29.06
N ILE A 185 -24.59 9.64 -30.09
CA ILE A 185 -24.88 10.22 -31.39
C ILE A 185 -26.39 10.14 -31.60
N LYS A 186 -27.06 11.29 -31.71
CA LYS A 186 -28.51 11.36 -31.89
C LYS A 186 -28.93 11.47 -33.36
N VAL A 187 -28.00 11.88 -34.25
CA VAL A 187 -28.26 12.09 -35.68
C VAL A 187 -27.41 11.21 -36.59
N LYS A 188 -27.88 11.00 -37.82
CA LYS A 188 -27.09 10.37 -38.89
C LYS A 188 -26.30 11.45 -39.63
N GLY A 189 -25.12 11.11 -40.17
CA GLY A 189 -24.36 12.02 -41.05
C GLY A 189 -23.10 12.63 -40.45
N ILE A 190 -22.60 12.11 -39.32
CA ILE A 190 -21.30 12.51 -38.79
C ILE A 190 -20.19 11.90 -39.64
N THR A 191 -19.43 12.76 -40.34
CA THR A 191 -18.28 12.34 -41.16
C THR A 191 -17.02 12.19 -40.31
N PHE A 192 -16.03 11.49 -40.85
CA PHE A 192 -14.72 11.37 -40.22
C PHE A 192 -14.03 12.73 -40.00
N GLU A 193 -14.18 13.64 -40.96
CA GLU A 193 -13.61 15.00 -40.91
C GLU A 193 -14.20 15.82 -39.74
N ILE A 194 -15.51 15.68 -39.49
CA ILE A 194 -16.17 16.33 -38.35
C ILE A 194 -15.60 15.78 -37.04
N MET A 195 -15.45 14.46 -36.95
CA MET A 195 -14.88 13.79 -35.78
C MET A 195 -13.44 14.21 -35.49
N GLU A 196 -12.61 14.31 -36.52
CA GLU A 196 -11.21 14.75 -36.39
C GLU A 196 -11.13 16.17 -35.83
N GLN A 197 -11.90 17.12 -36.38
CA GLN A 197 -11.95 18.49 -35.88
C GLN A 197 -12.47 18.56 -34.44
N ALA A 198 -13.48 17.75 -34.13
CA ALA A 198 -14.11 17.73 -32.82
C ALA A 198 -13.14 17.17 -31.74
N LEU A 199 -12.39 16.12 -32.07
CA LEU A 199 -11.37 15.54 -31.20
C LEU A 199 -10.16 16.46 -31.02
N GLU A 200 -9.76 17.20 -32.06
CA GLU A 200 -8.66 18.17 -31.93
C GLU A 200 -9.05 19.33 -31.01
N LYS A 201 -10.26 19.88 -31.14
CA LYS A 201 -10.77 20.86 -30.17
C LYS A 201 -10.84 20.30 -28.75
N ALA A 202 -11.28 19.05 -28.61
CA ALA A 202 -11.30 18.38 -27.31
C ALA A 202 -9.90 18.23 -26.73
N ARG A 203 -8.89 17.90 -27.54
CA ARG A 203 -7.48 17.81 -27.14
C ARG A 203 -6.99 19.16 -26.60
N ILE A 204 -7.20 20.24 -27.35
CA ILE A 204 -6.80 21.60 -26.93
C ILE A 204 -7.43 21.97 -25.60
N ALA A 205 -8.75 21.78 -25.44
CA ALA A 205 -9.46 22.08 -24.21
C ALA A 205 -9.01 21.21 -23.03
N ARG A 206 -8.74 19.92 -23.28
CA ARG A 206 -8.19 19.00 -22.27
C ARG A 206 -6.83 19.45 -21.77
N LEU A 207 -5.94 19.89 -22.67
CA LEU A 207 -4.62 20.41 -22.30
C LEU A 207 -4.72 21.68 -21.46
N GLN A 208 -5.63 22.60 -21.79
CA GLN A 208 -5.86 23.79 -20.96
C GLN A 208 -6.31 23.44 -19.54
N ILE A 209 -7.17 22.42 -19.39
CA ILE A 209 -7.58 21.93 -18.07
C ILE A 209 -6.41 21.27 -17.33
N LEU A 210 -5.59 20.48 -18.02
CA LEU A 210 -4.39 19.88 -17.43
C LEU A 210 -3.42 20.94 -16.94
N ASP A 211 -3.17 21.99 -17.72
CA ASP A 211 -2.27 23.07 -17.33
C ASP A 211 -2.80 23.83 -16.10
N HIS A 212 -4.12 24.05 -16.02
CA HIS A 212 -4.76 24.59 -14.81
C HIS A 212 -4.58 23.65 -13.61
N MET A 213 -4.85 22.35 -13.76
CA MET A 213 -4.66 21.36 -12.69
C MET A 213 -3.20 21.31 -12.21
N SER A 214 -2.22 21.39 -13.12
CA SER A 214 -0.79 21.44 -12.79
C SER A 214 -0.41 22.67 -11.97
N SER A 215 -1.17 23.77 -12.06
CA SER A 215 -0.97 24.95 -11.19
C SER A 215 -1.41 24.71 -9.74
N THR A 216 -2.34 23.77 -9.52
CA THR A 216 -2.79 23.36 -8.17
C THR A 216 -1.84 22.34 -7.55
N ILE A 217 -1.44 21.32 -8.31
CA ILE A 217 -0.51 20.29 -7.87
C ILE A 217 0.34 19.84 -9.06
N SER A 218 1.63 20.13 -9.03
CA SER A 218 2.55 19.87 -10.15
C SER A 218 3.08 18.44 -10.18
N GLU A 219 3.22 17.83 -9.01
CA GLU A 219 3.79 16.49 -8.81
C GLU A 219 2.97 15.71 -7.78
N VAL A 220 3.02 14.39 -7.86
CA VAL A 220 2.43 13.50 -6.85
C VAL A 220 3.08 13.77 -5.48
N SER A 221 2.30 13.76 -4.41
CA SER A 221 2.83 13.84 -3.04
C SER A 221 3.85 12.73 -2.80
N LYS A 222 5.05 13.08 -2.33
CA LYS A 222 6.16 12.13 -2.11
C LYS A 222 5.86 11.07 -1.05
N GLU A 223 4.99 11.41 -0.11
CA GLU A 223 4.60 10.54 0.98
C GLU A 223 3.09 10.32 0.94
N VAL A 224 2.69 9.10 1.27
CA VAL A 224 1.29 8.76 1.50
C VAL A 224 0.83 9.43 2.80
N SER A 225 -0.45 9.80 2.90
CA SER A 225 -1.03 10.40 4.10
C SER A 225 -0.71 9.63 5.37
N LYS A 226 -0.43 10.37 6.46
CA LYS A 226 -0.17 9.82 7.80
C LYS A 226 -1.32 8.97 8.37
N TYR A 227 -2.52 9.11 7.82
CA TYR A 227 -3.70 8.34 8.22
C TYR A 227 -3.89 7.08 7.37
N ALA A 228 -3.15 6.96 6.26
CA ALA A 228 -3.20 5.77 5.44
C ALA A 228 -2.43 4.61 6.09
N PRO A 229 -2.86 3.37 5.85
CA PRO A 229 -2.07 2.20 6.23
C PRO A 229 -0.68 2.28 5.59
N LYS A 230 0.36 1.99 6.36
CA LYS A 230 1.71 1.80 5.81
C LYS A 230 1.84 0.36 5.37
N ILE A 231 2.29 0.15 4.14
CA ILE A 231 2.60 -1.17 3.63
C ILE A 231 4.11 -1.36 3.66
N THR A 232 4.55 -2.33 4.45
CA THR A 232 5.94 -2.75 4.52
C THR A 232 6.09 -4.04 3.75
N THR A 233 7.03 -4.07 2.82
CA THR A 233 7.34 -5.26 2.02
C THR A 233 8.64 -5.88 2.51
N ILE A 234 8.61 -7.18 2.77
CA ILE A 234 9.79 -7.99 3.05
C ILE A 234 9.87 -9.14 2.05
N ASN A 235 11.08 -9.58 1.74
CA ASN A 235 11.30 -10.72 0.86
C ASN A 235 11.66 -11.95 1.68
N VAL A 236 10.92 -13.04 1.49
CA VAL A 236 11.07 -14.30 2.21
C VAL A 236 11.53 -15.38 1.23
N PRO A 237 12.57 -16.15 1.55
CA PRO A 237 12.98 -17.27 0.70
C PRO A 237 11.82 -18.25 0.46
N GLN A 238 11.63 -18.70 -0.79
CA GLN A 238 10.50 -19.55 -1.18
C GLN A 238 10.37 -20.82 -0.32
N GLU A 239 11.50 -21.41 0.08
CA GLU A 239 11.57 -22.59 0.95
C GLU A 239 10.92 -22.36 2.33
N LYS A 240 10.88 -21.11 2.80
CA LYS A 240 10.39 -20.71 4.13
C LYS A 240 8.99 -20.12 4.11
N ILE A 241 8.39 -19.89 2.94
CA ILE A 241 7.00 -19.41 2.82
C ILE A 241 6.05 -20.33 3.60
N GLY A 242 6.20 -21.65 3.48
CA GLY A 242 5.37 -22.61 4.19
C GLY A 242 5.46 -22.49 5.72
N ALA A 243 6.63 -22.13 6.26
CA ALA A 243 6.82 -21.90 7.70
C ALA A 243 6.14 -20.61 8.17
N VAL A 244 6.20 -19.54 7.36
CA VAL A 244 5.53 -18.26 7.65
C VAL A 244 4.01 -18.41 7.61
N ILE A 245 3.47 -19.15 6.63
CA ILE A 245 2.03 -19.43 6.53
C ILE A 245 1.56 -20.30 7.70
N GLY A 246 2.33 -21.33 8.05
CA GLY A 246 1.97 -22.34 9.03
C GLY A 246 0.89 -23.30 8.53
N SER A 247 0.58 -24.34 9.30
CA SER A 247 -0.42 -25.35 8.92
C SER A 247 -1.81 -24.72 8.68
N GLY A 248 -2.26 -24.70 7.43
CA GLY A 248 -3.57 -24.13 7.05
C GLY A 248 -3.68 -22.60 7.20
N GLY A 249 -2.55 -21.89 7.26
CA GLY A 249 -2.53 -20.42 7.45
C GLY A 249 -2.69 -19.97 8.90
N ALA A 250 -2.53 -20.87 9.88
CA ALA A 250 -2.74 -20.56 11.29
C ALA A 250 -1.79 -19.46 11.82
N THR A 251 -0.52 -19.50 11.42
CA THR A 251 0.50 -18.52 11.87
C THR A 251 0.18 -17.12 11.35
N ILE A 252 -0.11 -16.97 10.05
CA ILE A 252 -0.49 -15.68 9.47
C ILE A 252 -1.78 -15.15 10.06
N LYS A 253 -2.83 -15.98 10.16
CA LYS A 253 -4.11 -15.54 10.75
C LYS A 253 -3.95 -15.15 12.22
N GLY A 254 -3.07 -15.82 12.95
CA GLY A 254 -2.66 -15.45 14.31
C GLY A 254 -2.05 -14.05 14.35
N LEU A 255 -1.00 -13.81 13.54
CA LEU A 255 -0.34 -12.51 13.46
C LEU A 255 -1.27 -11.38 13.01
N GLN A 256 -2.11 -11.64 12.00
CA GLN A 256 -3.12 -10.69 11.51
C GLN A 256 -4.10 -10.29 12.61
N SER A 257 -4.56 -11.27 13.40
CA SER A 257 -5.54 -11.03 14.48
C SER A 257 -4.92 -10.40 15.72
N GLU A 258 -3.68 -10.76 16.05
CA GLU A 258 -2.97 -10.26 17.24
C GLU A 258 -2.55 -8.80 17.07
N PHE A 259 -2.05 -8.43 15.88
CA PHE A 259 -1.51 -7.10 15.61
C PHE A 259 -2.46 -6.18 14.83
N ASP A 260 -3.67 -6.66 14.48
CA ASP A 260 -4.64 -5.95 13.62
C ASP A 260 -3.99 -5.45 12.31
N VAL A 261 -3.32 -6.38 11.62
CA VAL A 261 -2.59 -6.12 10.37
C VAL A 261 -3.10 -7.00 9.23
N SER A 262 -2.95 -6.51 8.01
CA SER A 262 -3.15 -7.32 6.80
C SER A 262 -1.80 -7.85 6.34
N ILE A 263 -1.70 -9.17 6.14
CA ILE A 263 -0.50 -9.82 5.62
C ILE A 263 -0.89 -10.55 4.34
N ASN A 264 -0.27 -10.19 3.21
CA ASN A 264 -0.41 -10.88 1.94
C ASN A 264 0.94 -11.47 1.52
N ILE A 265 0.94 -12.68 0.98
CA ILE A 265 2.15 -13.38 0.55
C ILE A 265 1.97 -13.81 -0.90
N ASP A 266 2.86 -13.35 -1.77
CA ASP A 266 2.92 -13.77 -3.17
C ASP A 266 3.70 -15.08 -3.32
N GLU A 267 3.46 -15.81 -4.41
CA GLU A 267 4.15 -17.06 -4.75
C GLU A 267 5.68 -16.88 -4.89
N ASP A 268 6.12 -15.66 -5.19
CA ASP A 268 7.53 -15.28 -5.32
C ASP A 268 8.23 -15.03 -3.97
N GLY A 269 7.51 -15.10 -2.85
CA GLY A 269 8.06 -14.88 -1.51
C GLY A 269 8.02 -13.43 -1.02
N LYS A 270 7.41 -12.53 -1.79
CA LYS A 270 7.15 -11.16 -1.38
C LYS A 270 6.02 -11.15 -0.35
N VAL A 271 6.31 -10.68 0.86
CA VAL A 271 5.33 -10.55 1.95
C VAL A 271 5.04 -9.06 2.16
N MET A 272 3.76 -8.70 2.00
CA MET A 272 3.26 -7.34 2.16
C MET A 272 2.46 -7.23 3.45
N ILE A 273 2.90 -6.35 4.35
CA ILE A 273 2.32 -6.14 5.67
C ILE A 273 1.68 -4.75 5.68
N GLY A 274 0.37 -4.67 5.63
CA GLY A 274 -0.41 -3.45 5.79
C GLY A 274 -0.79 -3.22 7.24
N ALA A 275 -0.30 -2.14 7.83
CA ALA A 275 -0.59 -1.77 9.22
C ALA A 275 -0.99 -0.29 9.33
N ASN A 276 -1.85 0.03 10.31
CA ASN A 276 -2.25 1.42 10.58
C ASN A 276 -1.13 2.27 11.21
N ASN A 277 -0.08 1.64 11.74
CA ASN A 277 1.06 2.31 12.36
C ASN A 277 2.38 1.65 11.92
N SER A 278 3.46 2.44 11.88
CA SER A 278 4.81 1.93 11.55
C SER A 278 5.29 0.95 12.61
N GLU A 279 5.05 1.25 13.89
CA GLU A 279 5.52 0.42 15.01
C GLU A 279 4.89 -0.97 15.03
N THR A 280 3.63 -1.10 14.58
CA THR A 280 2.97 -2.40 14.49
C THR A 280 3.47 -3.19 13.28
N ALA A 281 3.77 -2.52 12.16
CA ALA A 281 4.43 -3.16 11.03
C ALA A 281 5.81 -3.72 11.42
N ASP A 282 6.62 -2.93 12.12
CA ASP A 282 7.98 -3.33 12.53
C ASP A 282 7.95 -4.58 13.43
N LYS A 283 7.02 -4.65 14.39
CA LYS A 283 6.83 -5.84 15.24
C LYS A 283 6.46 -7.09 14.45
N VAL A 284 5.62 -6.95 13.42
CA VAL A 284 5.21 -8.07 12.57
C VAL A 284 6.35 -8.50 11.66
N VAL A 285 7.14 -7.55 11.15
CA VAL A 285 8.38 -7.83 10.42
C VAL A 285 9.36 -8.60 11.31
N ASP A 286 9.57 -8.19 12.55
CA ASP A 286 10.44 -8.88 13.51
C ASP A 286 9.95 -10.30 13.84
N ALA A 287 8.63 -10.47 14.00
CA ALA A 287 8.02 -11.79 14.20
C ALA A 287 8.25 -12.70 12.98
N ILE A 288 8.04 -12.20 11.76
CA ILE A 288 8.27 -12.97 10.54
C ILE A 288 9.76 -13.28 10.36
N ASN A 289 10.65 -12.31 10.59
CA ASN A 289 12.10 -12.51 10.56
C ASN A 289 12.56 -13.55 11.57
N SER A 290 11.95 -13.60 12.76
CA SER A 290 12.25 -14.61 13.78
C SER A 290 11.88 -16.02 13.34
N ILE A 291 10.80 -16.18 12.57
CA ILE A 291 10.40 -17.46 11.97
C ILE A 291 11.37 -17.86 10.85
N ILE A 292 11.81 -16.87 10.05
CA ILE A 292 12.70 -17.09 8.91
C ILE A 292 14.14 -17.33 9.36
N LYS A 293 14.56 -16.77 10.49
CA LYS A 293 15.95 -16.86 10.97
C LYS A 293 16.36 -18.33 11.04
N ASP A 294 17.41 -18.65 10.30
CA ASP A 294 18.03 -19.95 10.44
C ASP A 294 18.72 -20.01 11.79
N VAL A 295 18.58 -21.16 12.43
CA VAL A 295 19.27 -21.43 13.67
C VAL A 295 20.74 -21.62 13.28
N GLU A 296 21.59 -20.66 13.61
CA GLU A 296 23.02 -20.73 13.30
C GLU A 296 23.79 -21.44 14.42
N THR A 297 24.89 -22.11 14.06
CA THR A 297 25.78 -22.73 15.05
C THR A 297 26.39 -21.67 15.95
N GLY A 298 26.10 -21.75 17.25
CA GLY A 298 26.55 -20.80 18.26
C GLY A 298 25.43 -20.02 18.93
N ASP A 299 24.23 -19.97 18.36
CA ASP A 299 23.08 -19.27 18.94
C ASP A 299 22.60 -19.95 20.23
N VAL A 300 22.17 -19.13 21.19
CA VAL A 300 21.64 -19.56 22.49
C VAL A 300 20.14 -19.29 22.54
N TYR A 301 19.36 -20.30 22.90
CA TYR A 301 17.91 -20.23 22.97
C TYR A 301 17.38 -20.82 24.26
N ASN A 302 16.26 -20.28 24.74
CA ASN A 302 15.48 -20.89 25.81
C ASN A 302 14.54 -21.93 25.19
N ALA A 303 14.89 -23.22 25.31
CA ALA A 303 14.19 -24.30 24.65
C ALA A 303 13.30 -25.07 25.64
N LYS A 304 12.11 -25.45 25.19
CA LYS A 304 11.17 -26.25 25.98
C LYS A 304 11.31 -27.72 25.66
N VAL A 305 11.52 -28.57 26.66
CA VAL A 305 11.64 -30.03 26.47
C VAL A 305 10.29 -30.61 26.06
N VAL A 306 10.19 -31.14 24.84
CA VAL A 306 8.96 -31.73 24.29
C VAL A 306 8.92 -33.23 24.51
N LYS A 307 10.08 -33.90 24.39
CA LYS A 307 10.15 -35.36 24.48
C LYS A 307 11.50 -35.84 24.99
N LEU A 308 11.48 -36.82 25.88
CA LEU A 308 12.67 -37.51 26.37
C LEU A 308 12.85 -38.84 25.64
N MET A 309 14.10 -39.23 25.40
CA MET A 309 14.50 -40.52 24.85
C MET A 309 15.72 -41.03 25.63
N ASN A 310 16.01 -42.33 25.53
CA ASN A 310 17.12 -42.95 26.27
C ASN A 310 18.51 -42.39 25.87
N PHE A 311 18.62 -41.76 24.69
CA PHE A 311 19.87 -41.22 24.16
C PHE A 311 19.93 -39.68 24.17
N GLY A 312 18.87 -39.00 24.61
CA GLY A 312 18.81 -37.53 24.61
C GLY A 312 17.42 -36.95 24.82
N ALA A 313 17.32 -35.63 24.81
CA ALA A 313 16.06 -34.89 24.93
C ALA A 313 15.81 -34.07 23.66
N PHE A 314 14.58 -34.11 23.14
CA PHE A 314 14.11 -33.20 22.10
C PHE A 314 13.54 -31.95 22.75
N ALA A 315 14.16 -30.81 22.45
CA ALA A 315 13.71 -29.50 22.92
C ALA A 315 13.29 -28.64 21.72
N GLU A 316 12.17 -27.95 21.88
CA GLU A 316 11.66 -26.99 20.91
C GLU A 316 12.29 -25.63 21.16
N ILE A 317 12.99 -25.13 20.13
CA ILE A 317 13.80 -23.91 20.19
C ILE A 317 13.01 -22.73 19.62
N LEU A 318 12.30 -22.99 18.53
CA LEU A 318 11.41 -22.08 17.83
C LEU A 318 10.16 -22.87 17.43
N PRO A 319 8.99 -22.22 17.25
CA PRO A 319 7.76 -22.91 16.84
C PRO A 319 7.98 -23.79 15.61
N GLY A 320 7.87 -25.12 15.79
CA GLY A 320 8.06 -26.10 14.71
C GLY A 320 9.52 -26.49 14.40
N LYS A 321 10.53 -25.94 15.09
CA LYS A 321 11.94 -26.38 15.01
C LYS A 321 12.37 -27.04 16.32
N GLN A 322 12.66 -28.34 16.26
CA GLN A 322 13.16 -29.13 17.38
C GLN A 322 14.64 -29.45 17.21
N GLY A 323 15.40 -29.36 18.29
CA GLY A 323 16.77 -29.83 18.37
C GLY A 323 16.92 -31.00 19.33
N LEU A 324 17.95 -31.83 19.09
CA LEU A 324 18.30 -32.95 19.95
C LEU A 324 19.43 -32.52 20.89
N ILE A 325 19.20 -32.65 22.19
CA ILE A 325 20.24 -32.58 23.21
C ILE A 325 20.70 -34.01 23.46
N HIS A 326 21.89 -34.36 22.95
CA HIS A 326 22.46 -35.69 23.19
C HIS A 326 22.83 -35.86 24.67
N ILE A 327 22.74 -37.09 25.20
CA ILE A 327 23.00 -37.35 26.64
C ILE A 327 24.38 -36.85 27.12
N SER A 328 25.38 -36.83 26.24
CA SER A 328 26.73 -36.33 26.54
C SER A 328 26.84 -34.80 26.62
N GLU A 329 25.82 -34.08 26.15
CA GLU A 329 25.77 -32.61 26.05
C GLU A 329 24.82 -31.98 27.09
N ILE A 330 24.22 -32.79 27.97
CA ILE A 330 23.29 -32.34 29.02
C ILE A 330 24.04 -31.75 30.22
N SER A 331 25.16 -32.34 30.63
CA SER A 331 25.91 -31.92 31.83
C SER A 331 27.40 -32.27 31.71
N THR A 332 28.23 -31.59 32.48
CA THR A 332 29.66 -31.90 32.69
C THR A 332 29.88 -33.19 33.47
N GLU A 333 28.90 -33.64 34.24
CA GLU A 333 28.94 -34.89 35.03
C GLU A 333 28.36 -36.08 34.25
N ARG A 334 28.73 -37.31 34.64
CA ARG A 334 28.27 -38.53 33.96
C ARG A 334 26.80 -38.79 34.27
N VAL A 335 25.93 -38.47 33.33
CA VAL A 335 24.48 -38.71 33.42
C VAL A 335 24.18 -40.15 32.99
N GLU A 336 23.64 -40.97 33.88
CA GLU A 336 23.24 -42.36 33.56
C GLU A 336 21.89 -42.42 32.82
N ASN A 337 20.95 -41.51 33.13
CA ASN A 337 19.64 -41.44 32.49
C ASN A 337 19.19 -39.98 32.28
N VAL A 338 18.63 -39.67 31.11
CA VAL A 338 18.15 -38.31 30.76
C VAL A 338 17.04 -37.84 31.72
N GLU A 339 16.19 -38.76 32.17
CA GLU A 339 15.06 -38.52 33.08
C GLU A 339 15.48 -38.03 34.48
N SER A 340 16.76 -38.20 34.87
CA SER A 340 17.23 -37.72 36.17
C SER A 340 17.58 -36.24 36.18
N VAL A 341 17.66 -35.61 35.00
CA VAL A 341 18.15 -34.22 34.86
C VAL A 341 17.13 -33.32 34.16
N LEU A 342 16.30 -33.87 33.26
CA LEU A 342 15.33 -33.09 32.48
C LEU A 342 13.94 -33.73 32.57
N SER A 343 12.92 -32.90 32.75
CA SER A 343 11.51 -33.30 32.68
C SER A 343 10.86 -32.78 31.40
N VAL A 344 9.85 -33.51 30.90
CA VAL A 344 9.03 -33.03 29.79
C VAL A 344 8.29 -31.77 30.24
N GLY A 345 8.48 -30.67 29.50
CA GLY A 345 7.90 -29.36 29.79
C GLY A 345 8.87 -28.35 30.40
N ASP A 346 10.09 -28.75 30.77
CA ASP A 346 11.10 -27.86 31.33
C ASP A 346 11.62 -26.87 30.29
N ASN A 347 11.90 -25.63 30.73
CA ASN A 347 12.55 -24.61 29.92
C ASN A 347 14.05 -24.56 30.29
N VAL A 348 14.92 -24.84 29.33
CA VAL A 348 16.37 -24.89 29.51
C VAL A 348 17.10 -24.06 28.47
N ASP A 349 18.13 -23.32 28.89
CA ASP A 349 18.98 -22.59 27.97
C ASP A 349 19.94 -23.55 27.27
N VAL A 350 19.95 -23.52 25.93
CA VAL A 350 20.72 -24.43 25.09
C VAL A 350 21.44 -23.66 23.99
N LYS A 351 22.68 -24.08 23.71
CA LYS A 351 23.49 -23.56 22.60
C LYS A 351 23.47 -24.52 21.43
N VAL A 352 23.34 -24.00 20.22
CA VAL A 352 23.37 -24.80 19.00
C VAL A 352 24.81 -25.16 18.66
N ILE A 353 25.15 -26.45 18.70
CA ILE A 353 26.49 -26.91 18.35
C ILE A 353 26.62 -27.09 16.84
N LYS A 354 25.62 -27.74 16.23
CA LYS A 354 25.71 -28.18 14.84
C LYS A 354 24.35 -28.19 14.20
N VAL A 355 24.30 -27.76 12.94
CA VAL A 355 23.15 -27.95 12.06
C VAL A 355 23.60 -28.82 10.91
N ASP A 356 23.00 -30.01 10.82
CA ASP A 356 23.35 -31.00 9.79
C ASP A 356 22.67 -30.66 8.45
N LYS A 357 23.18 -31.17 7.32
CA LYS A 357 22.65 -30.87 5.98
C LYS A 357 21.20 -31.31 5.74
N GLN A 358 20.65 -32.11 6.64
CA GLN A 358 19.24 -32.55 6.66
C GLN A 358 18.35 -31.68 7.57
N GLY A 359 18.86 -30.58 8.13
CA GLY A 359 18.11 -29.67 9.00
C GLY A 359 17.96 -30.15 10.45
N ARG A 360 18.72 -31.17 10.87
CA ARG A 360 18.77 -31.62 12.27
C ARG A 360 19.68 -30.70 13.08
N ILE A 361 19.19 -30.25 14.23
CA ILE A 361 19.87 -29.30 15.10
C ILE A 361 20.36 -30.04 16.35
N ASP A 362 21.67 -30.06 16.56
CA ASP A 362 22.29 -30.59 17.77
C ASP A 362 22.48 -29.46 18.79
N LEU A 363 21.94 -29.68 19.99
CA LEU A 363 21.92 -28.72 21.09
C LEU A 363 22.80 -29.19 22.25
N SER A 364 23.33 -28.24 23.01
CA SER A 364 24.11 -28.52 24.22
C SER A 364 23.84 -27.51 25.32
N ILE A 365 23.64 -28.05 26.52
CA ILE A 365 23.56 -27.31 27.78
C ILE A 365 24.99 -27.14 28.32
N LYS A 366 25.85 -28.15 28.14
CA LYS A 366 27.25 -28.17 28.57
C LYS A 366 28.07 -27.04 27.95
N ALA A 367 27.80 -26.69 26.70
CA ALA A 367 28.50 -25.61 26.00
C ALA A 367 28.27 -24.22 26.62
N LEU A 368 27.27 -24.04 27.47
CA LEU A 368 27.02 -22.82 28.24
C LEU A 368 27.69 -22.86 29.64
N LEU A 369 27.79 -24.05 30.22
CA LEU A 369 28.45 -24.27 31.52
C LEU A 369 29.98 -24.10 31.45
N GLY A 370 30.58 -24.24 30.26
CA GLY A 370 32.01 -24.07 30.03
C GLY A 370 32.49 -22.61 29.89
N ASP A 371 31.60 -21.67 29.57
CA ASP A 371 31.93 -20.24 29.45
C ASP A 371 31.83 -19.50 30.80
N SER A 372 31.21 -20.09 31.82
CA SER A 372 31.05 -19.46 33.14
C SER A 372 32.30 -19.53 34.04
N SER A 373 33.38 -20.18 33.59
CA SER A 373 34.58 -20.43 34.40
C SER A 373 35.82 -19.61 34.02
N ASN A 374 35.70 -18.60 33.16
CA ASN A 374 36.85 -17.80 32.70
C ASN A 374 36.84 -16.30 33.07
N ASP A 375 35.87 -15.80 33.84
CA ASP A 375 35.76 -14.36 34.19
C ASP A 375 36.12 -14.04 35.67
N VAL A 376 37.15 -14.67 36.25
CA VAL A 376 37.58 -14.32 37.63
C VAL A 376 39.06 -13.96 37.79
N ASP A 377 39.93 -14.15 36.80
CA ASP A 377 41.36 -13.84 36.95
C ASP A 377 41.82 -12.67 36.07
N GLU A 378 41.29 -11.46 36.31
CA GLU A 378 41.96 -10.23 35.85
C GLU A 378 41.55 -8.96 36.63
N ILE A 379 41.72 -8.96 37.96
CA ILE A 379 41.83 -7.70 38.72
C ILE A 379 42.94 -7.83 39.77
N ASN A 380 44.17 -7.55 39.37
CA ASN A 380 45.18 -6.84 40.19
C ASN A 380 46.49 -6.71 39.41
N ASP A 381 46.70 -5.54 38.79
CA ASP A 381 47.90 -4.72 39.05
C ASP A 381 47.83 -3.45 38.21
N ASP A 382 47.46 -2.33 38.84
CA ASP A 382 47.83 -1.01 38.32
C ASP A 382 48.14 -0.05 39.48
N LYS A 383 49.33 -0.23 40.05
CA LYS A 383 50.03 0.80 40.84
C LYS A 383 51.13 1.38 39.99
N ASP A 384 50.85 2.44 39.24
CA ASP A 384 51.82 3.51 39.00
C ASP A 384 51.18 4.78 38.41
N PHE A 385 50.64 5.62 39.29
CA PHE A 385 50.36 7.03 38.95
C PHE A 385 50.95 7.96 40.01
N LYS A 386 52.24 8.28 39.87
CA LYS A 386 52.84 9.47 40.49
C LYS A 386 53.75 10.19 39.51
N LYS A 387 53.40 11.47 39.30
CA LYS A 387 54.21 12.63 38.88
C LYS A 387 54.06 13.08 37.42
N SER A 388 53.06 13.94 37.20
CA SER A 388 53.19 15.09 36.27
C SER A 388 52.08 16.11 36.54
N ARG A 389 52.23 16.93 37.59
CA ARG A 389 51.48 18.19 37.75
C ARG A 389 52.33 19.19 38.53
N ARG A 390 53.23 19.87 37.84
CA ARG A 390 53.78 21.19 38.24
C ARG A 390 54.65 21.77 37.11
N SER A 391 54.06 22.56 36.23
CA SER A 391 54.56 23.89 35.82
C SER A 391 53.66 24.43 34.70
N GLY A 392 53.33 25.72 34.77
CA GLY A 392 52.47 26.38 33.79
C GLY A 392 51.86 27.65 34.36
N LYS A 393 52.70 28.56 34.86
CA LYS A 393 52.28 29.90 35.29
C LYS A 393 52.81 30.91 34.26
N ARG A 394 51.89 31.71 33.70
CA ARG A 394 52.05 33.05 33.10
C ARG A 394 52.95 33.21 31.88
N LYS A 395 52.35 33.74 30.81
CA LYS A 395 52.72 35.08 30.30
C LYS A 395 51.53 35.76 29.62
N GLN A 396 51.51 37.07 29.82
CA GLN A 396 50.53 38.08 29.45
C GLN A 396 51.03 38.83 28.20
N VAL A 397 50.19 39.75 27.69
CA VAL A 397 50.46 40.82 26.68
C VAL A 397 50.29 40.33 25.24
N GLY A 398 49.52 40.95 24.34
CA GLY A 398 48.85 42.25 24.29
C GLY A 398 48.90 42.73 22.83
N GLY A 399 47.83 43.36 22.32
CA GLY A 399 47.72 43.87 20.96
C GLY A 399 46.28 43.87 20.47
#